data_AF-A0A063BC07-F1
#
_entry.id   AF-A0A063BC07-F1
#
_cell.length_a   1.000
_cell.length_b   1.000
_cell.length_c   1.000
_cell.angle_alpha   90.00
_cell.angle_beta   90.00
_cell.angle_gamma   90.00
#
_symmetry.space_group_name_H-M   'P 1'
#
loop_
_entity.id
_entity.type
_entity.pdbx_description
1 polymer ?
#
loop_
_entity_poly.entity_id
_entity_poly.type
_entity_poly.pdbx_seq_one_letter_code
_entity_poly.pdbx_strand_id
1 'polypeptide(L)'
;MPLSPPHALGANHVLEDFDCGKPGLNDWLLRHARQAQASGSAKTFVVTDGQRLAGYYSLAVGQIDTLEAPDRVRKGMGAYPIPVVILARLAVAMQDHGRGIGMGMLQDAIRRTVAISEQAGVRALLTHPIDEDAKRFYLRFGFEASPVQEQQLLLLLKDARRLLMPAVSGQ
;
A
#
# COMPACT_ATOMS: atom_id res chain seq x y z
N MET A 1 -1.27 24.85 -0.96
CA MET A 1 -0.69 24.76 -2.33
C MET A 1 -1.32 23.55 -3.01
N PRO A 2 -1.11 23.25 -4.30
CA PRO A 2 -1.57 21.95 -4.81
C PRO A 2 -0.79 20.82 -4.11
N LEU A 3 -1.48 19.71 -3.84
CA LEU A 3 -0.86 18.48 -3.34
C LEU A 3 0.19 17.97 -4.34
N SER A 4 1.33 17.49 -3.86
CA SER A 4 2.34 16.87 -4.71
C SER A 4 1.87 15.49 -5.20
N PRO A 5 2.36 15.00 -6.36
CA PRO A 5 2.24 13.59 -6.68
C PRO A 5 3.08 12.75 -5.70
N PRO A 6 2.75 11.47 -5.46
CA PRO A 6 3.57 10.61 -4.61
C PRO A 6 5.02 10.52 -5.10
N HIS A 7 5.99 10.81 -4.23
CA HIS A 7 7.42 10.72 -4.51
C HIS A 7 8.18 10.07 -3.36
N ALA A 8 9.41 9.61 -3.63
CA ALA A 8 10.21 8.94 -2.60
C ALA A 8 10.51 9.85 -1.41
N LEU A 9 10.55 9.26 -0.21
CA LEU A 9 10.94 9.96 1.01
C LEU A 9 12.41 10.38 0.92
N GLY A 10 12.67 11.68 0.82
CA GLY A 10 13.99 12.30 0.87
C GLY A 10 14.36 12.86 2.25
N ALA A 11 15.64 13.20 2.44
CA ALA A 11 16.17 13.78 3.68
C ALA A 11 15.58 15.17 4.00
N ASN A 12 15.10 15.88 2.99
CA ASN A 12 14.52 17.22 3.08
C ASN A 12 13.06 17.23 3.56
N HIS A 13 12.39 16.09 3.68
CA HIS A 13 11.01 16.05 4.17
C HIS A 13 10.98 16.22 5.67
N VAL A 14 10.19 17.20 6.13
CA VAL A 14 9.81 17.39 7.53
C VAL A 14 8.73 16.36 7.86
N LEU A 15 9.03 15.49 8.83
CA LEU A 15 8.14 14.41 9.29
C LEU A 15 7.55 14.72 10.67
N GLU A 16 8.16 15.69 11.34
CA GLU A 16 7.73 16.30 12.58
C GLU A 16 6.27 16.78 12.42
N ASP A 17 5.46 16.59 13.46
CA ASP A 17 4.03 16.91 13.50
C ASP A 17 3.10 16.10 12.58
N PHE A 18 3.60 15.05 11.89
CA PHE A 18 2.71 14.13 11.19
C PHE A 18 1.86 13.34 12.19
N ASP A 19 0.54 13.49 12.06
CA ASP A 19 -0.43 12.73 12.84
C ASP A 19 -1.57 12.21 11.96
N CYS A 20 -1.70 10.89 11.87
CA CYS A 20 -2.82 10.21 11.22
C CYS A 20 -3.85 9.63 12.21
N GLY A 21 -3.72 9.93 13.51
CA GLY A 21 -4.54 9.39 14.59
C GLY A 21 -4.17 7.97 15.01
N LYS A 22 -3.10 7.39 14.44
CA LYS A 22 -2.62 6.03 14.74
C LYS A 22 -1.15 6.08 15.20
N PRO A 23 -0.87 6.03 16.52
CA PRO A 23 0.48 6.22 17.06
C PRO A 23 1.53 5.31 16.42
N GLY A 24 1.22 4.03 16.20
CA GLY A 24 2.16 3.10 15.56
C GLY A 24 2.57 3.48 14.13
N LEU A 25 1.70 4.16 13.37
CA LEU A 25 2.04 4.67 12.03
C LEU A 25 2.82 5.99 12.13
N ASN A 26 2.50 6.85 13.09
CA ASN A 26 3.23 8.11 13.31
C ASN A 26 4.68 7.82 13.78
N ASP A 27 4.83 6.99 14.81
CA ASP A 27 6.12 6.64 15.41
C ASP A 27 7.04 5.95 14.40
N TRP A 28 6.50 5.03 13.61
CA TRP A 28 7.31 4.34 12.62
C TRP A 28 7.81 5.29 11.53
N LEU A 29 6.97 6.21 11.06
CA LEU A 29 7.38 7.20 10.08
C LEU A 29 8.56 8.03 10.60
N LEU A 30 8.41 8.58 11.80
CA LEU A 30 9.39 9.48 12.39
C LEU A 30 10.72 8.77 12.72
N ARG A 31 10.65 7.54 13.26
CA ARG A 31 11.82 6.85 13.82
C ARG A 31 12.47 5.84 12.88
N HIS A 32 11.72 5.27 11.94
CA HIS A 32 12.16 4.07 11.21
C HIS A 32 12.10 4.20 9.70
N ALA A 33 11.24 5.04 9.11
CA ALA A 33 11.06 5.07 7.66
C ALA A 33 12.33 5.36 6.87
N ARG A 34 13.15 6.32 7.33
CA ARG A 34 14.43 6.67 6.68
C ARG A 34 15.45 5.52 6.77
N GLN A 35 15.56 4.87 7.93
CA GLN A 35 16.43 3.71 8.13
C GLN A 35 15.97 2.50 7.30
N ALA A 36 14.66 2.25 7.24
CA ALA A 36 14.09 1.18 6.43
C ALA A 36 14.42 1.38 4.93
N GLN A 37 14.35 2.62 4.46
CA GLN A 37 14.72 2.97 3.10
C GLN A 37 16.21 2.81 2.80
N ALA A 38 17.08 3.24 3.73
CA ALA A 38 18.52 3.13 3.59
C ALA A 38 19.00 1.68 3.62
N SER A 39 18.42 0.84 4.49
CA SER A 39 18.71 -0.60 4.57
C SER A 39 18.08 -1.41 3.44
N GLY A 40 17.11 -0.86 2.71
CA GLY A 40 16.37 -1.56 1.65
C GLY A 40 15.24 -2.46 2.15
N SER A 41 14.93 -2.45 3.46
CA SER A 41 13.83 -3.25 4.02
C SER A 41 12.43 -2.73 3.66
N ALA A 42 12.28 -1.44 3.35
CA ALA A 42 11.07 -0.88 2.77
C ALA A 42 11.38 0.37 1.92
N LYS A 43 10.59 0.63 0.88
CA LYS A 43 10.62 1.91 0.14
C LYS A 43 9.42 2.75 0.54
N THR A 44 9.67 3.98 0.99
CA THR A 44 8.63 4.89 1.49
C THR A 44 8.39 6.01 0.51
N PHE A 45 7.12 6.29 0.24
CA PHE A 45 6.67 7.36 -0.64
C PHE A 45 5.78 8.30 0.16
N VAL A 46 5.84 9.59 -0.17
CA VAL A 46 5.18 10.67 0.54
C VAL A 46 4.40 11.56 -0.43
N VAL A 47 3.36 12.19 0.09
CA VAL A 47 2.58 13.26 -0.55
C VAL A 47 2.63 14.47 0.35
N THR A 48 2.90 15.66 -0.20
CA THR A 48 3.00 16.91 0.54
C THR A 48 1.98 17.94 0.08
N ASP A 49 1.53 18.81 0.99
CA ASP A 49 0.83 20.05 0.67
C ASP A 49 1.79 21.21 0.96
N GLY A 50 2.46 21.69 -0.09
CA GLY A 50 3.65 22.51 0.08
C GLY A 50 4.78 21.71 0.73
N GLN A 51 5.25 22.17 1.89
CA GLN A 51 6.30 21.49 2.68
C GLN A 51 5.73 20.51 3.73
N ARG A 52 4.43 20.58 4.01
CA ARG A 52 3.80 19.74 5.05
C ARG A 52 3.50 18.36 4.49
N LEU A 53 3.81 17.32 5.26
CA LEU A 53 3.45 15.96 4.90
C LEU A 53 1.93 15.77 5.03
N ALA A 54 1.27 15.40 3.93
CA ALA A 54 -0.17 15.12 3.88
C ALA A 54 -0.47 13.62 3.98
N GLY A 55 0.48 12.77 3.62
CA GLY A 55 0.35 11.32 3.73
C GLY A 55 1.62 10.59 3.30
N TYR A 56 1.69 9.31 3.65
CA TYR A 56 2.75 8.42 3.22
C TYR A 56 2.26 7.00 3.06
N TYR A 57 3.03 6.20 2.33
CA TYR A 57 2.90 4.75 2.33
C TYR A 57 4.26 4.08 2.12
N SER A 58 4.37 2.80 2.45
CA SER A 58 5.61 2.04 2.28
C SER A 58 5.38 0.67 1.65
N LEU A 59 6.26 0.29 0.72
CA LEU A 59 6.27 -1.00 0.05
C LEU A 59 7.46 -1.85 0.49
N ALA A 60 7.22 -3.14 0.65
CA ALA A 60 8.23 -4.18 0.83
C ALA A 60 7.93 -5.37 -0.07
N VAL A 61 8.87 -6.31 -0.19
CA VAL A 61 8.67 -7.59 -0.91
C VAL A 61 8.60 -8.73 0.09
N GLY A 62 7.84 -9.76 -0.23
CA GLY A 62 7.72 -10.94 0.63
C GLY A 62 7.04 -12.11 -0.05
N GLN A 63 6.68 -13.08 0.76
CA GLN A 63 5.95 -14.27 0.35
C GLN A 63 5.00 -14.70 1.48
N ILE A 64 3.95 -15.40 1.11
CA ILE A 64 3.00 -16.03 2.05
C ILE A 64 2.83 -17.50 1.71
N ASP A 65 2.31 -18.27 2.66
CA ASP A 65 1.93 -19.64 2.37
C ASP A 65 0.68 -19.69 1.48
N THR A 66 0.59 -20.72 0.64
CA THR A 66 -0.60 -20.97 -0.20
C THR A 66 -1.89 -21.14 0.59
N LEU A 67 -1.81 -21.66 1.82
CA LEU A 67 -2.94 -21.83 2.73
C LEU A 67 -3.44 -20.48 3.26
N GLU A 68 -2.59 -19.46 3.27
CA GLU A 68 -2.93 -18.10 3.72
C GLU A 68 -3.55 -17.24 2.62
N ALA A 69 -3.64 -17.75 1.39
CA ALA A 69 -4.14 -17.00 0.25
C ALA A 69 -5.58 -17.40 -0.13
N PRO A 70 -6.43 -16.43 -0.54
CA PRO A 70 -7.73 -16.72 -1.15
C PRO A 70 -7.60 -17.64 -2.37
N ASP A 71 -8.64 -18.42 -2.67
CA ASP A 71 -8.65 -19.39 -3.77
C ASP A 71 -8.20 -18.79 -5.10
N ARG A 72 -8.66 -17.57 -5.40
CA ARG A 72 -8.31 -16.85 -6.64
C ARG A 72 -6.83 -16.52 -6.74
N VAL A 73 -6.18 -16.25 -5.61
CA VAL A 73 -4.75 -15.92 -5.51
C VAL A 73 -3.90 -17.19 -5.62
N ARG A 74 -4.25 -18.25 -4.89
CA ARG A 74 -3.48 -19.52 -4.90
C ARG A 74 -3.73 -20.41 -6.11
N LYS A 75 -4.80 -20.18 -6.88
CA LYS A 75 -5.08 -20.96 -8.10
C LYS A 75 -3.87 -20.99 -9.03
N GLY A 76 -3.39 -22.20 -9.34
CA GLY A 76 -2.24 -22.43 -10.21
C GLY A 76 -0.87 -22.35 -9.53
N MET A 77 -0.79 -22.08 -8.23
CA MET A 77 0.48 -21.93 -7.49
C MET A 77 1.03 -23.25 -6.93
N GLY A 78 0.24 -24.34 -6.93
CA GLY A 78 0.63 -25.59 -6.28
C GLY A 78 0.79 -25.41 -4.76
N ALA A 79 1.87 -25.98 -4.20
CA ALA A 79 2.23 -25.85 -2.78
C ALA A 79 3.44 -24.92 -2.55
N TYR A 80 3.74 -24.02 -3.50
CA TYR A 80 4.88 -23.10 -3.40
C TYR A 80 4.48 -21.76 -2.80
N PRO A 81 5.35 -21.12 -1.99
CA PRO A 81 5.09 -19.79 -1.46
C PRO A 81 4.70 -18.79 -2.54
N ILE A 82 3.72 -17.95 -2.21
CA ILE A 82 3.15 -17.00 -3.16
C ILE A 82 3.90 -15.67 -3.04
N PRO A 83 4.58 -15.20 -4.11
CA PRO A 83 5.33 -13.95 -4.05
C PRO A 83 4.38 -12.75 -4.05
N VAL A 84 4.63 -11.80 -3.15
CA VAL A 84 3.80 -10.61 -2.96
C VAL A 84 4.64 -9.34 -2.84
N VAL A 85 4.04 -8.22 -3.21
CA VAL A 85 4.44 -6.92 -2.70
C VAL A 85 3.57 -6.62 -1.48
N ILE A 86 4.16 -6.08 -0.42
CA ILE A 86 3.48 -5.76 0.82
C ILE A 86 3.33 -4.25 0.91
N LEU A 87 2.08 -3.77 0.92
CA LEU A 87 1.73 -2.42 1.37
C LEU A 87 1.78 -2.42 2.90
N ALA A 88 2.99 -2.20 3.43
CA ALA A 88 3.26 -2.34 4.85
C ALA A 88 2.59 -1.22 5.67
N ARG A 89 2.45 -0.02 5.09
CA ARG A 89 1.85 1.16 5.73
C ARG A 89 1.18 2.04 4.69
N LEU A 90 0.09 2.66 5.08
CA LEU A 90 -0.59 3.74 4.34
C LEU A 90 -1.28 4.63 5.37
N ALA A 91 -0.94 5.92 5.37
CA ALA A 91 -1.47 6.87 6.34
C ALA A 91 -1.69 8.23 5.69
N VAL A 92 -2.79 8.89 6.05
CA VAL A 92 -3.10 10.27 5.66
C VAL A 92 -3.15 11.09 6.95
N ALA A 93 -2.57 12.29 6.93
CA ALA A 93 -2.63 13.20 8.07
C ALA A 93 -4.10 13.54 8.39
N MET A 94 -4.46 13.65 9.66
CA MET A 94 -5.85 13.83 10.10
C MET A 94 -6.55 15.03 9.44
N GLN A 95 -5.85 16.16 9.34
CA GLN A 95 -6.33 17.38 8.71
C GLN A 95 -6.59 17.23 7.20
N ASP A 96 -6.13 16.16 6.57
CA ASP A 96 -6.29 15.89 5.14
C ASP A 96 -7.20 14.69 4.83
N HIS A 97 -7.87 14.13 5.85
CA HIS A 97 -8.86 13.08 5.65
C HIS A 97 -10.02 13.55 4.77
N GLY A 98 -10.66 12.62 4.05
CA GLY A 98 -11.77 12.92 3.14
C GLY A 98 -11.38 13.60 1.81
N ARG A 99 -10.12 14.01 1.63
CA ARG A 99 -9.65 14.67 0.39
C ARG A 99 -9.28 13.71 -0.76
N GLY A 100 -9.51 12.41 -0.60
CA GLY A 100 -9.15 11.38 -1.59
C GLY A 100 -7.66 11.01 -1.64
N ILE A 101 -6.81 11.57 -0.77
CA ILE A 101 -5.35 11.31 -0.75
C ILE A 101 -5.04 9.82 -0.56
N GLY A 102 -5.72 9.16 0.39
CA GLY A 102 -5.51 7.73 0.65
C GLY A 102 -5.80 6.86 -0.57
N MET A 103 -6.85 7.19 -1.34
CA MET A 103 -7.15 6.51 -2.61
C MET A 103 -6.08 6.77 -3.65
N GLY A 104 -5.62 8.02 -3.80
CA GLY A 104 -4.53 8.37 -4.72
C GLY A 104 -3.23 7.62 -4.40
N MET A 105 -2.87 7.53 -3.12
CA MET A 105 -1.70 6.77 -2.67
C MET A 105 -1.85 5.26 -2.90
N LEU A 106 -3.03 4.69 -2.66
CA LEU A 106 -3.28 3.27 -2.97
C LEU A 106 -3.17 3.00 -4.48
N GLN A 107 -3.70 3.89 -5.32
CA GLN A 107 -3.55 3.76 -6.78
C GLN A 107 -2.08 3.82 -7.20
N ASP A 108 -1.29 4.74 -6.63
CA ASP A 108 0.15 4.82 -6.90
C ASP A 108 0.89 3.54 -6.42
N ALA A 109 0.55 3.04 -5.23
CA ALA A 109 1.10 1.78 -4.72
C ALA A 109 0.78 0.58 -5.65
N ILE A 110 -0.43 0.53 -6.20
CA ILE A 110 -0.84 -0.47 -7.19
C ILE A 110 -0.03 -0.32 -8.49
N ARG A 111 0.12 0.90 -9.02
CA ARG A 111 0.94 1.15 -10.22
C ARG A 111 2.38 0.68 -10.04
N ARG A 112 2.98 0.96 -8.88
CA ARG A 112 4.34 0.52 -8.57
C ARG A 112 4.44 -0.99 -8.42
N THR A 113 3.46 -1.63 -7.79
CA THR A 113 3.40 -3.09 -7.68
C THR A 113 3.31 -3.75 -9.06
N VAL A 114 2.50 -3.18 -9.96
CA VAL A 114 2.40 -3.63 -11.35
C VAL A 114 3.72 -3.45 -12.09
N ALA A 115 4.41 -2.32 -11.93
CA ALA A 115 5.73 -2.11 -12.54
C ALA A 115 6.78 -3.12 -12.02
N ILE A 116 6.80 -3.40 -10.71
CA ILE A 116 7.69 -4.44 -10.13
C ILE A 116 7.40 -5.81 -10.76
N SER A 117 6.13 -6.13 -11.00
CA SER A 117 5.72 -7.42 -11.58
C SER A 117 6.18 -7.66 -13.02
N GLU A 118 6.61 -6.60 -13.73
CA GLU A 118 7.16 -6.70 -15.08
C GLU A 118 8.61 -7.17 -15.07
N GLN A 119 9.30 -7.05 -13.92
CA GLN A 119 10.71 -7.39 -13.75
C GLN A 119 10.92 -8.59 -12.83
N ALA A 120 9.96 -8.88 -11.95
CA ALA A 120 10.03 -9.99 -11.00
C ALA A 120 8.65 -10.64 -10.80
N GLY A 121 8.62 -11.90 -10.36
CA GLY A 121 7.38 -12.59 -10.06
C GLY A 121 6.63 -11.94 -8.90
N VAL A 122 5.42 -11.43 -9.15
CA VAL A 122 4.51 -10.89 -8.13
C VAL A 122 3.11 -11.39 -8.43
N ARG A 123 2.48 -12.06 -7.45
CA ARG A 123 1.13 -12.61 -7.60
C ARG A 123 0.05 -11.67 -7.08
N ALA A 124 0.31 -10.98 -5.99
CA ALA A 124 -0.66 -10.13 -5.31
C ALA A 124 0.02 -8.95 -4.59
N LEU A 125 -0.77 -7.92 -4.31
CA LEU A 125 -0.48 -6.90 -3.33
C LEU A 125 -1.12 -7.31 -2.00
N LEU A 126 -0.33 -7.39 -0.94
CA LEU A 126 -0.77 -7.76 0.40
C LEU A 126 -0.78 -6.54 1.31
N THR A 127 -1.73 -6.46 2.24
CA THR A 127 -1.70 -5.50 3.34
C THR A 127 -2.28 -6.11 4.61
N HIS A 128 -1.87 -5.55 5.75
CA HIS A 128 -2.43 -5.86 7.05
C HIS A 128 -3.17 -4.62 7.57
N PRO A 129 -4.51 -4.55 7.48
CA PRO A 129 -5.26 -3.42 7.99
C PRO A 129 -5.04 -3.25 9.50
N ILE A 130 -4.78 -2.02 9.94
CA ILE A 130 -4.53 -1.71 11.34
C ILE A 130 -5.82 -1.74 12.20
N ASP A 131 -6.98 -1.61 11.55
CA ASP A 131 -8.30 -1.62 12.15
C ASP A 131 -9.40 -1.91 11.11
N GLU A 132 -10.66 -1.95 11.58
CA GLU A 132 -11.83 -2.21 10.74
C GLU A 132 -12.13 -1.09 9.73
N ASP A 133 -11.76 0.16 10.00
CA ASP A 133 -11.91 1.26 9.05
C ASP A 133 -10.97 1.08 7.86
N ALA A 134 -9.71 0.73 8.13
CA ALA A 134 -8.71 0.38 7.12
C ALA A 134 -9.15 -0.88 6.35
N LYS A 135 -9.67 -1.92 7.03
CA LYS A 135 -10.18 -3.13 6.37
C LYS A 135 -11.28 -2.77 5.38
N ARG A 136 -12.30 -2.02 5.81
CA ARG A 136 -13.38 -1.51 4.95
C ARG A 136 -12.87 -0.64 3.81
N PHE A 137 -11.82 0.15 4.04
CA PHE A 137 -11.18 0.94 2.98
C PHE A 137 -10.63 0.03 1.87
N TYR A 138 -9.81 -0.97 2.21
CA TYR A 138 -9.19 -1.86 1.22
C TYR A 138 -10.19 -2.76 0.50
N LEU A 139 -11.20 -3.29 1.20
CA LEU A 139 -12.23 -4.16 0.59
C LEU A 139 -12.96 -3.49 -0.57
N ARG A 140 -13.15 -2.15 -0.53
CA ARG A 140 -13.75 -1.40 -1.65
C ARG A 140 -12.93 -1.41 -2.94
N PHE A 141 -11.64 -1.74 -2.85
CA PHE A 141 -10.73 -1.84 -3.99
C PHE A 141 -10.53 -3.29 -4.45
N GLY A 142 -11.38 -4.23 -4.03
CA GLY A 142 -11.30 -5.63 -4.46
C GLY A 142 -10.21 -6.44 -3.77
N PHE A 143 -9.71 -5.96 -2.63
CA PHE A 143 -8.94 -6.82 -1.73
C PHE A 143 -9.84 -7.91 -1.15
N GLU A 144 -9.30 -9.10 -0.97
CA GLU A 144 -9.98 -10.27 -0.41
C GLU A 144 -9.27 -10.70 0.87
N ALA A 145 -10.04 -11.08 1.90
CA ALA A 145 -9.47 -11.56 3.15
C ALA A 145 -8.89 -12.96 2.99
N SER A 146 -7.75 -13.20 3.66
CA SER A 146 -7.21 -14.55 3.82
C SER A 146 -8.22 -15.46 4.52
N PRO A 147 -8.33 -16.74 4.12
CA PRO A 147 -9.23 -17.70 4.77
C PRO A 147 -8.80 -18.08 6.19
N VAL A 148 -7.55 -17.79 6.58
CA VAL A 148 -6.97 -18.19 7.87
C VAL A 148 -6.52 -17.01 8.74
N GLN A 149 -6.42 -15.80 8.16
CA GLN A 149 -6.05 -14.58 8.88
C GLN A 149 -6.90 -13.38 8.41
N GLU A 150 -7.95 -13.02 9.14
CA GLU A 150 -8.87 -11.95 8.72
C GLU A 150 -8.23 -10.57 8.55
N GLN A 151 -7.11 -10.32 9.23
CA GLN A 151 -6.33 -9.09 9.13
C GLN A 151 -5.25 -9.15 8.05
N GLN A 152 -5.29 -10.15 7.18
CA GLN A 152 -4.47 -10.23 5.98
C GLN A 152 -5.36 -10.10 4.75
N LEU A 153 -5.16 -9.03 4.00
CA LEU A 153 -5.92 -8.76 2.78
C LEU A 153 -5.01 -8.83 1.55
N LEU A 154 -5.52 -9.43 0.48
CA LEU A 154 -4.78 -9.60 -0.76
C LEU A 154 -5.57 -9.06 -1.94
N LEU A 155 -4.92 -8.24 -2.75
CA LEU A 155 -5.40 -7.83 -4.06
C LEU A 155 -4.67 -8.64 -5.13
N LEU A 156 -5.41 -9.50 -5.81
CA LEU A 156 -4.89 -10.23 -6.97
C LEU A 156 -4.38 -9.25 -8.02
N LEU A 157 -3.15 -9.44 -8.49
CA LEU A 157 -2.53 -8.47 -9.41
C LEU A 157 -3.30 -8.31 -10.74
N LYS A 158 -4.01 -9.36 -11.19
CA LYS A 158 -4.92 -9.28 -12.34
C LYS A 158 -6.03 -8.25 -12.13
N ASP A 159 -6.59 -8.18 -10.92
CA ASP A 159 -7.64 -7.21 -10.58
C ASP A 159 -7.02 -5.82 -10.33
N ALA A 160 -5.83 -5.77 -9.73
CA ALA A 160 -5.06 -4.54 -9.59
C ALA A 160 -4.83 -3.84 -10.94
N ARG A 161 -4.50 -4.59 -11.99
CA ARG A 161 -4.36 -4.06 -13.36
C ARG A 161 -5.66 -3.46 -13.91
N ARG A 162 -6.82 -4.06 -13.60
CA ARG A 162 -8.13 -3.54 -14.01
C ARG A 162 -8.45 -2.21 -13.35
N LEU A 163 -8.05 -2.01 -12.08
CA LEU A 163 -8.23 -0.73 -11.38
C LEU A 163 -7.42 0.42 -11.99
N LEU A 164 -6.38 0.12 -12.76
CA LEU A 164 -5.54 1.12 -13.45
C LEU A 164 -6.04 1.46 -14.85
N MET A 165 -6.93 0.64 -15.42
CA MET A 165 -7.51 0.92 -16.72
C MET A 165 -8.46 2.11 -16.59
N PRO A 166 -8.40 3.10 -17.49
CA PRO A 166 -9.43 4.13 -17.54
C PRO A 166 -10.78 3.42 -17.71
N ALA A 167 -11.81 3.92 -17.02
CA ALA A 167 -13.16 3.43 -17.22
C ALA A 167 -13.43 3.47 -18.73
N VAL A 168 -13.77 2.32 -19.33
CA VAL A 168 -14.23 2.31 -20.71
C VAL A 168 -15.54 3.10 -20.68
N SER A 169 -15.48 4.36 -21.11
CA SER A 169 -16.67 5.14 -21.39
C SER A 169 -17.43 4.40 -22.48
N GLY A 170 -18.40 3.58 -22.07
CA GLY A 170 -19.33 2.95 -22.98
C GLY A 170 -20.09 4.05 -23.73
N GLN A 171 -19.98 4.03 -25.05
CA GLN A 171 -21.04 4.51 -25.94
C GLN A 171 -22.03 3.37 -26.13
#